data_AF-A0A2G6IHY5-F1
#
_entry.id   AF-A0A2G6IHY5-F1
#
_cell.length_a   1.000
_cell.length_b   1.000
_cell.length_c   1.000
_cell.angle_alpha   90.00
_cell.angle_beta   90.00
_cell.angle_gamma   90.00
#
_symmetry.space_group_name_H-M   'P 1'
#
loop_
_entity.id
_entity.type
_entity.pdbx_description
1 polymer ?
#
loop_
_entity_poly.entity_id
_entity_poly.type
_entity_poly.pdbx_seq_one_letter_code
_entity_poly.pdbx_strand_id
1 'polypeptide(L)'
;MTAPIRDLPQVLHEASSAQSGVAPVNRVELQQVARDRAAALIRAAFPAESDRACAKAAATWLQVSDRAVLNWLAGDHAVPFEIIFALGCRVGVFVVMEVMTMGQSRSTWLGRIVQGVRRVGR
;
A
#
# COMPACT_ATOMS: atom_id res chain seq x y z
N MET A 1 -38.71 2.60 45.57
CA MET A 1 -38.70 4.02 45.17
C MET A 1 -37.74 4.14 44.01
N THR A 2 -38.27 4.16 42.79
CA THR A 2 -37.52 4.01 41.54
C THR A 2 -37.54 5.38 40.84
N ALA A 3 -36.39 6.02 40.72
CA ALA A 3 -36.28 7.32 40.05
C ALA A 3 -36.53 7.16 38.53
N PRO A 4 -37.26 8.08 37.88
CA PRO A 4 -37.49 8.04 36.44
C PRO A 4 -36.24 8.48 35.69
N ILE A 5 -35.81 7.67 34.73
CA ILE A 5 -34.77 8.04 33.74
C ILE A 5 -35.43 9.03 32.76
N ARG A 6 -35.15 10.32 32.96
CA ARG A 6 -35.40 11.36 31.96
C ARG A 6 -34.07 12.03 31.59
N ASP A 7 -33.97 12.34 30.30
CA ASP A 7 -33.04 13.27 29.67
C ASP A 7 -31.63 12.76 29.36
N LEU A 8 -31.54 11.85 28.38
CA LEU A 8 -30.41 11.85 27.46
C LEU A 8 -30.75 12.80 26.29
N PRO A 9 -29.91 13.80 25.97
CA PRO A 9 -30.19 14.71 24.87
C PRO A 9 -30.16 13.96 23.53
N GLN A 10 -31.21 14.16 22.73
CA GLN A 10 -31.36 13.67 21.35
C GLN A 10 -30.34 14.30 20.39
N VAL A 11 -29.04 14.07 20.58
CA VAL A 11 -27.99 14.53 19.66
C VAL A 11 -27.59 13.38 18.74
N LEU A 12 -28.53 12.81 17.99
CA LEU A 12 -28.24 11.78 16.98
C LEU A 12 -29.17 11.85 15.75
N HIS A 13 -29.61 13.05 15.34
CA HIS A 13 -30.48 13.15 14.16
C HIS A 13 -30.09 14.16 13.07
N GLU A 14 -28.87 14.67 13.07
CA GLU A 14 -28.37 15.52 11.97
C GLU A 14 -26.95 15.14 11.53
N ALA A 15 -26.81 13.92 11.02
CA ALA A 15 -25.77 13.60 10.03
C ALA A 15 -26.46 13.07 8.76
N SER A 16 -27.40 13.87 8.25
CA SER A 16 -28.02 13.65 6.96
C SER A 16 -26.99 13.94 5.85
N SER A 17 -26.70 12.90 5.08
CA SER A 17 -26.50 12.97 3.63
C SER A 17 -25.37 13.83 3.05
N ALA A 18 -24.15 13.70 3.56
CA ALA A 18 -23.00 13.76 2.65
C ALA A 18 -22.85 12.38 2.00
N GLN A 19 -23.46 12.17 0.83
CA GLN A 19 -23.03 11.10 -0.06
C GLN A 19 -21.52 11.29 -0.24
N SER A 20 -20.74 10.45 0.44
CA SER A 20 -19.29 10.40 0.29
C SER A 20 -19.06 9.93 -1.14
N GLY A 21 -18.96 10.88 -2.07
CA GLY A 21 -18.62 10.65 -3.46
C GLY A 21 -17.19 10.14 -3.53
N VAL A 22 -16.99 8.88 -3.14
CA VAL A 22 -15.73 8.17 -3.34
C VAL A 22 -15.62 8.01 -4.84
N ALA A 23 -14.76 8.81 -5.48
CA ALA A 23 -14.52 8.65 -6.91
C ALA A 23 -14.09 7.19 -7.17
N PRO A 24 -14.52 6.60 -8.29
CA PRO A 24 -14.18 5.23 -8.62
C PRO A 24 -12.66 5.08 -8.68
N VAL A 25 -12.16 3.99 -8.10
CA VAL A 25 -10.72 3.71 -8.07
C VAL A 25 -10.19 3.57 -9.50
N ASN A 26 -9.17 4.36 -9.84
CA ASN A 26 -8.48 4.19 -11.12
C ASN A 26 -7.58 2.94 -11.06
N ARG A 27 -8.01 1.87 -11.73
CA ARG A 27 -7.31 0.59 -11.71
C ARG A 27 -5.91 0.65 -12.31
N VAL A 28 -5.68 1.47 -13.33
CA VAL A 28 -4.37 1.59 -13.99
C VAL A 28 -3.36 2.23 -13.02
N GLU A 29 -3.78 3.28 -12.34
CA GLU A 29 -2.93 3.97 -11.37
C GLU A 29 -2.71 3.13 -10.12
N LEU A 30 -3.74 2.40 -9.67
CA LEU A 30 -3.59 1.45 -8.58
C LEU A 30 -2.56 0.36 -8.91
N GLN A 31 -2.56 -0.17 -10.13
CA GLN A 31 -1.56 -1.14 -10.57
C GLN A 31 -0.15 -0.55 -10.55
N GLN A 32 0.01 0.70 -10.98
CA GLN A 32 1.32 1.36 -10.91
C GLN A 32 1.78 1.53 -9.46
N VAL A 33 0.91 2.04 -8.58
CA VAL A 33 1.22 2.17 -7.16
C VAL A 33 1.59 0.82 -6.57
N ALA A 34 0.85 -0.25 -6.87
CA ALA A 34 1.14 -1.59 -6.38
C ALA A 34 2.54 -2.07 -6.82
N ARG A 35 2.93 -1.82 -8.07
CA ARG A 35 4.27 -2.18 -8.59
C ARG A 35 5.38 -1.36 -7.92
N ASP A 36 5.18 -0.06 -7.76
CA ASP A 36 6.16 0.80 -7.07
C ASP A 36 6.36 0.35 -5.61
N ARG A 37 5.27 -0.03 -4.93
CA ARG A 37 5.31 -0.53 -3.54
C ARG A 37 5.95 -1.89 -3.45
N ALA A 38 5.68 -2.79 -4.39
CA ALA A 38 6.32 -4.08 -4.46
C ALA A 38 7.84 -3.95 -4.66
N ALA A 39 8.27 -3.08 -5.58
CA ALA A 39 9.69 -2.83 -5.80
C ALA A 39 10.38 -2.26 -4.55
N ALA A 40 9.73 -1.31 -3.85
CA ALA A 40 10.23 -0.79 -2.58
C ALA A 40 10.33 -1.88 -1.50
N LEU A 41 9.34 -2.76 -1.41
CA LEU A 41 9.33 -3.87 -0.46
C LEU A 41 10.45 -4.88 -0.73
N ILE A 42 10.72 -5.19 -2.00
CA ILE A 42 11.85 -6.06 -2.40
C ILE A 42 13.18 -5.42 -1.97
N ARG A 43 13.39 -4.13 -2.23
CA ARG A 43 14.61 -3.42 -1.84
C ARG A 43 14.79 -3.34 -0.32
N ALA A 44 13.70 -3.19 0.44
CA ALA A 44 13.73 -3.26 1.90
C ALA A 44 14.07 -4.67 2.42
N ALA A 45 13.57 -5.72 1.77
CA ALA A 45 13.81 -7.11 2.15
C ALA A 45 15.22 -7.60 1.79
N PHE A 46 15.84 -7.01 0.77
CA PHE A 46 17.16 -7.35 0.26
C PHE A 46 17.96 -6.09 -0.07
N PRO A 47 18.46 -5.36 0.95
CA PRO A 47 19.27 -4.17 0.74
C PRO A 47 20.56 -4.51 -0.02
N ALA A 48 20.82 -3.80 -1.11
CA ALA A 48 22.01 -3.97 -1.93
C ALA A 48 22.35 -2.67 -2.69
N GLU A 49 23.59 -2.57 -3.17
CA GLU A 49 24.09 -1.39 -3.87
C GLU A 49 23.52 -1.22 -5.29
N SER A 50 22.93 -2.27 -5.85
CA SER A 50 22.32 -2.24 -7.18
C SER A 50 21.10 -3.16 -7.28
N ASP A 51 20.18 -2.83 -8.18
CA ASP A 51 19.00 -3.66 -8.46
C ASP A 51 19.39 -5.06 -8.94
N ARG A 52 20.53 -5.23 -9.62
CA ARG A 52 21.03 -6.56 -10.03
C ARG A 52 21.48 -7.40 -8.82
N ALA A 53 22.18 -6.80 -7.87
CA ALA A 53 22.57 -7.49 -6.64
C ALA A 53 21.35 -7.81 -5.77
N CYS A 54 20.41 -6.87 -5.66
CA CYS A 54 19.11 -7.07 -4.99
C CYS A 54 18.34 -8.23 -5.63
N ALA A 55 18.19 -8.23 -6.96
CA ALA A 55 17.49 -9.26 -7.71
C ALA A 55 18.09 -10.64 -7.48
N LYS A 56 19.43 -10.78 -7.51
CA LYS A 56 20.11 -12.05 -7.26
C LYS A 56 19.83 -12.61 -5.86
N ALA A 57 19.89 -11.77 -4.83
CA ALA A 57 19.61 -12.18 -3.46
C ALA A 57 18.15 -12.58 -3.27
N ALA A 58 17.22 -11.77 -3.77
CA ALA A 58 15.79 -12.02 -3.71
C ALA A 58 15.39 -13.28 -4.49
N ALA A 59 15.91 -13.46 -5.72
CA ALA A 59 15.63 -14.60 -6.57
C ALA A 59 16.08 -15.92 -5.93
N THR A 60 17.24 -15.92 -5.28
CA THR A 60 17.75 -17.09 -4.54
C THR A 60 16.80 -17.48 -3.40
N TRP A 61 16.32 -16.51 -2.62
CA TRP A 61 15.44 -16.77 -1.48
C TRP A 61 14.02 -17.15 -1.91
N LEU A 62 13.50 -16.49 -2.95
CA LEU A 62 12.15 -16.70 -3.50
C LEU A 62 12.05 -17.90 -4.46
N GLN A 63 13.18 -18.50 -4.83
CA GLN A 63 13.27 -19.59 -5.80
C GLN A 63 12.65 -19.25 -7.16
N VAL A 64 12.89 -18.03 -7.64
CA VAL A 64 12.47 -17.53 -8.96
C VAL A 64 13.70 -17.08 -9.77
N SER A 65 13.51 -16.71 -11.03
CA SER A 65 14.63 -16.18 -11.84
C SER A 65 14.99 -14.73 -11.49
N ASP A 66 16.27 -14.39 -11.57
CA ASP A 66 16.77 -13.01 -11.45
C ASP A 66 16.02 -12.05 -12.38
N ARG A 67 15.70 -12.50 -13.60
CA ARG A 67 14.95 -11.72 -14.59
C ARG A 67 13.54 -11.38 -14.10
N ALA A 68 12.85 -12.30 -13.46
CA ALA A 68 11.52 -12.03 -12.90
C ALA A 68 11.60 -10.92 -11.85
N VAL A 69 12.58 -10.98 -10.95
CA VAL A 69 12.77 -9.95 -9.92
C VAL A 69 13.17 -8.61 -10.53
N LEU A 70 14.04 -8.59 -11.54
CA LEU A 70 14.39 -7.35 -12.25
C LEU A 70 13.17 -6.70 -12.90
N ASN A 71 12.31 -7.50 -13.54
CA ASN A 71 11.06 -7.00 -14.12
C ASN A 71 10.11 -6.42 -13.05
N TRP A 72 10.10 -7.00 -11.85
CA TRP A 72 9.33 -6.46 -10.72
C TRP A 72 9.91 -5.16 -10.18
N LEU A 73 11.24 -5.08 -10.04
CA LEU A 73 11.95 -3.88 -9.60
C LEU A 73 11.81 -2.71 -10.58
N ALA A 74 11.74 -3.02 -11.88
CA ALA A 74 11.46 -2.06 -12.95
C ALA A 74 9.98 -1.64 -13.02
N GLY A 75 9.08 -2.38 -12.37
CA GLY A 75 7.64 -2.14 -12.45
C GLY A 75 7.01 -2.55 -13.79
N ASP A 76 7.67 -3.39 -14.57
CA ASP A 76 7.13 -3.91 -15.85
C ASP A 76 6.04 -4.95 -15.59
N HIS A 77 6.23 -5.77 -14.54
CA HIS A 77 5.34 -6.87 -14.19
C HIS A 77 4.82 -6.74 -12.76
N ALA A 78 3.60 -7.21 -12.53
CA ALA A 78 3.07 -7.34 -11.17
C ALA A 78 3.76 -8.49 -10.43
N VAL A 79 3.97 -8.29 -9.12
CA VAL A 79 4.48 -9.32 -8.22
C VAL A 79 3.30 -10.18 -7.75
N PRO A 80 3.40 -11.52 -7.78
CA PRO A 80 2.38 -12.40 -7.20
C PRO A 80 2.15 -12.09 -5.73
N PHE A 81 0.91 -12.21 -5.26
CA PHE A 81 0.55 -11.85 -3.88
C PHE A 81 1.30 -12.72 -2.86
N GLU A 82 1.51 -14.00 -3.16
CA GLU A 82 2.25 -14.95 -2.34
C GLU A 82 3.70 -14.49 -2.10
N ILE A 83 4.33 -13.89 -3.11
CA ILE A 83 5.67 -13.32 -3.00
C ILE A 83 5.64 -12.06 -2.13
N ILE A 84 4.64 -11.19 -2.30
CA ILE A 84 4.46 -10.02 -1.42
C ILE A 84 4.26 -10.44 0.04
N PHE A 85 3.47 -11.47 0.28
CA PHE A 85 3.25 -12.03 1.60
C PHE A 85 4.56 -12.58 2.19
N ALA A 86 5.32 -13.38 1.43
CA ALA A 86 6.61 -13.89 1.85
C ALA A 86 7.61 -12.76 2.18
N LEU A 87 7.69 -11.72 1.34
CA LEU A 87 8.50 -10.53 1.61
C LEU A 87 8.07 -9.83 2.90
N GLY A 88 6.75 -9.71 3.13
CA GLY A 88 6.20 -9.14 4.35
C GLY A 88 6.57 -9.92 5.61
N CYS A 89 6.52 -11.26 5.56
CA CYS A 89 6.98 -12.12 6.63
C CYS A 89 8.49 -11.94 6.92
N ARG A 90 9.29 -11.65 5.88
CA ARG A 90 10.74 -11.44 6.02
C ARG A 90 11.10 -10.11 6.69
N VAL A 91 10.42 -9.01 6.34
CA VAL A 91 10.75 -7.67 6.87
C VAL A 91 9.94 -7.26 8.10
N GLY A 92 8.84 -7.96 8.38
CA GLY A 92 7.94 -7.66 9.49
C GLY A 92 6.90 -6.58 9.15
N VAL A 93 5.81 -6.59 9.92
CA VAL A 93 4.61 -5.77 9.65
C VAL A 93 4.88 -4.27 9.63
N PHE A 94 5.79 -3.77 10.48
CA PHE A 94 6.07 -2.34 10.57
C PHE A 94 6.74 -1.80 9.30
N VAL A 95 7.70 -2.53 8.74
CA VAL A 95 8.36 -2.17 7.48
C VAL A 95 7.37 -2.26 6.32
N VAL A 96 6.50 -3.27 6.30
CA VAL A 96 5.43 -3.37 5.30
C VAL A 96 4.53 -2.14 5.37
N MET A 97 4.10 -1.73 6.55
CA MET A 97 3.25 -0.55 6.74
C MET A 97 3.96 0.73 6.30
N GLU A 98 5.24 0.89 6.65
CA GLU A 98 6.05 2.02 6.21
C GLU A 98 6.16 2.07 4.67
N VAL A 99 6.45 0.94 4.02
CA VAL A 99 6.52 0.86 2.55
C VAL A 99 5.17 1.18 1.92
N MET A 100 4.08 0.56 2.40
CA MET A 100 2.74 0.73 1.83
C MET A 100 2.23 2.17 1.97
N THR A 101 2.50 2.80 3.12
CA THR A 101 2.08 4.16 3.41
C THR A 101 3.04 5.23 2.88
N MET A 102 4.33 4.93 2.74
CA MET A 102 5.41 5.91 2.50
C MET A 102 5.31 7.14 3.41
N GLY A 103 4.93 6.95 4.68
CA GLY A 103 4.72 8.05 5.64
C GLY A 103 3.53 8.97 5.32
N GLN A 104 2.66 8.58 4.38
CA GLN A 104 1.48 9.37 4.01
C GLN A 104 0.32 9.13 4.99
N SER A 105 -0.39 10.21 5.32
CA SER A 105 -1.63 10.11 6.09
C SER A 105 -2.72 9.35 5.30
N ARG A 106 -3.69 8.77 6.02
CA ARG A 106 -4.83 8.03 5.41
C ARG A 106 -5.57 8.85 4.35
N SER A 107 -5.79 10.14 4.59
CA SER A 107 -6.48 11.03 3.63
C SER A 107 -5.64 11.27 2.38
N THR A 108 -4.33 11.42 2.51
CA THR A 108 -3.39 11.54 1.40
C THR A 108 -3.34 10.26 0.55
N TRP A 109 -3.38 9.09 1.19
CA TRP A 109 -3.36 7.81 0.51
C TRP A 109 -4.65 7.56 -0.28
N LEU A 110 -5.82 7.78 0.35
CA LEU A 110 -7.10 7.70 -0.35
C LEU A 110 -7.19 8.69 -1.50
N GLY A 111 -6.67 9.91 -1.33
CA GLY A 111 -6.58 10.91 -2.40
C GLY A 111 -5.81 10.42 -3.62
N ARG A 112 -4.71 9.67 -3.44
CA ARG A 112 -3.92 9.12 -4.57
C ARG A 112 -4.64 8.03 -5.36
N ILE A 113 -5.45 7.22 -4.69
CA ILE A 113 -6.23 6.15 -5.32
C ILE A 113 -7.43 6.73 -6.08
N VAL A 114 -7.97 7.83 -5.56
CA VAL A 114 -9.18 8.50 -6.05
C VAL A 114 -8.88 9.51 -7.15
N GLN A 115 -7.76 10.25 -7.07
CA GLN A 115 -7.43 11.37 -7.97
C GLN A 115 -6.31 11.08 -8.96
N GLY A 116 -5.64 9.94 -8.82
CA GLY A 116 -4.50 9.60 -9.62
C GLY A 116 -3.21 10.31 -9.22
N VAL A 117 -2.10 9.63 -9.44
CA VAL A 117 -0.78 10.08 -9.00
C VAL A 117 -0.33 11.22 -9.90
N ARG A 118 -0.75 12.45 -9.59
CA ARG A 118 -0.01 13.65 -10.04
C ARG A 118 1.37 13.58 -9.38
N ARG A 119 2.39 13.23 -10.19
CA ARG A 119 3.79 13.28 -9.79
C ARG A 119 4.08 14.69 -9.28
N VAL A 120 4.38 14.82 -7.98
CA VAL A 120 5.06 16.00 -7.48
C VAL A 120 6.50 15.84 -7.97
N GLY A 121 6.84 16.56 -9.04
CA GLY A 121 8.20 16.64 -9.55
C GLY A 121 9.13 17.15 -8.45
N ARG A 122 10.29 16.52 -8.33
CA ARG A 122 11.46 17.11 -7.68
C ARG A 122 12.08 18.12 -8.61
#